data_AF-A0A2G9XHT7-F1
#
_entry.id   AF-A0A2G9XHT7-F1
#
_cell.length_a   1.000
_cell.length_b   1.000
_cell.length_c   1.000
_cell.angle_alpha   90.00
_cell.angle_beta   90.00
_cell.angle_gamma   90.00
#
_symmetry.space_group_name_H-M   'P 1'
#
loop_
_entity.id
_entity.type
_entity.pdbx_description
1 polymer ?
#
loop_
_entity_poly.entity_id
_entity_poly.type
_entity_poly.pdbx_seq_one_letter_code
_entity_poly.pdbx_strand_id
1 'polypeptide(L)'
;MERHNIPIPIRHMANSGAVLNFPAFHLDMVRPGLMTYGIYPSAETVTKARLAPVMTFKTRVLLIKDFPPGCGIGYGSAFITAQPTKIATIPVGYGDGYGFILSNQGEALVRERRAPVVGRISMDMCTLNVSHIPDCQIGDEVVMLGRQGVDEITAGEIAAKAGTISYEIICALGKRAPRVFVQKGKKNAVEPRLRRIYIPDEEKSLSRIDNIIRRCFHARAHNEELGDAIYYTMFETLFGKEDRQLELRNHFKYNIRLAEFSVAEITGDPLCKNHFKVTTRVEYHKALKNDIFLVGCAENNEQLAAFLEDANCEYRWLLDSGGDLQAARDFLIKMVRIDDEDIPLIRTESTARGYEVWCGKADLAGKVNQEVKVEIEIETKKSKKNRDFSVYLIYPVRGLEINFNYGGTDLSNVREVAFFAGKHPSPVLIREKDKIKLSISDDEWVFPTSGVTFIWDY
;
A
#
# COMPACT_ATOMS: atom_id res chain seq x y z
N MET A 1 26.14 -52.28 12.11
CA MET A 1 27.03 -51.58 11.16
C MET A 1 28.50 -51.82 11.52
N GLU A 2 28.94 -51.51 12.74
CA GLU A 2 30.32 -51.77 13.19
C GLU A 2 30.72 -53.25 13.10
N ARG A 3 29.85 -54.19 13.52
CA ARG A 3 30.08 -55.64 13.34
C ARG A 3 30.18 -56.11 11.88
N HIS A 4 29.81 -55.25 10.92
CA HIS A 4 29.88 -55.52 9.48
C HIS A 4 30.89 -54.61 8.76
N ASN A 5 31.78 -53.93 9.49
CA ASN A 5 32.76 -52.97 8.94
C ASN A 5 32.13 -51.87 8.06
N ILE A 6 30.90 -51.45 8.37
CA ILE A 6 30.26 -50.32 7.68
C ILE A 6 30.50 -49.06 8.53
N PRO A 7 31.32 -48.09 8.08
CA PRO A 7 31.58 -46.87 8.82
C PRO A 7 30.37 -45.93 8.81
N ILE A 8 30.03 -45.35 9.96
CA ILE A 8 29.03 -44.28 10.07
C ILE A 8 29.77 -42.95 10.23
N PRO A 9 29.67 -42.03 9.26
CA PRO A 9 30.52 -40.85 9.23
C PRO A 9 30.21 -39.81 10.32
N ILE A 10 28.93 -39.54 10.59
CA ILE A 10 28.50 -38.61 11.63
C ILE A 10 27.31 -39.21 12.36
N ARG A 11 27.48 -39.50 13.65
CA ARG A 11 26.41 -40.01 14.52
C ARG A 11 25.85 -38.84 15.32
N HIS A 12 24.53 -38.75 15.38
CA HIS A 12 23.85 -37.72 16.17
C HIS A 12 22.50 -38.20 16.67
N MET A 13 22.21 -37.95 17.95
CA MET A 13 20.89 -38.28 18.54
C MET A 13 20.30 -37.15 19.38
N ALA A 14 21.13 -36.27 19.96
CA ALA A 14 20.67 -35.25 20.90
C ALA A 14 19.91 -34.09 20.23
N ASN A 15 18.64 -33.91 20.58
CA ASN A 15 17.87 -32.69 20.34
C ASN A 15 18.10 -31.66 21.47
N SER A 16 17.42 -30.51 21.47
CA SER A 16 17.56 -29.49 22.53
C SER A 16 17.44 -30.04 23.95
N GLY A 17 16.51 -30.96 24.20
CA GLY A 17 16.32 -31.56 25.53
C GLY A 17 17.47 -32.46 25.93
N ALA A 18 17.93 -33.32 25.01
CA ALA A 18 19.08 -34.18 25.24
C ALA A 18 20.41 -33.40 25.35
N VAL A 19 20.54 -32.28 24.62
CA VAL A 19 21.68 -31.37 24.72
C VAL A 19 21.83 -30.87 26.17
N LEU A 20 20.73 -30.46 26.79
CA LEU A 20 20.72 -29.92 28.16
C LEU A 20 20.76 -30.99 29.25
N ASN A 21 20.09 -32.13 29.05
CA ASN A 21 19.92 -33.14 30.09
C ASN A 21 21.00 -34.24 30.08
N PHE A 22 21.57 -34.56 28.92
CA PHE A 22 22.47 -35.71 28.75
C PHE A 22 23.74 -35.35 27.96
N PRO A 23 24.66 -34.54 28.51
CA PRO A 23 25.92 -34.20 27.85
C PRO A 23 26.76 -35.41 27.40
N ALA A 24 26.70 -36.51 28.15
CA ALA A 24 27.41 -37.75 27.82
C ALA A 24 26.89 -38.46 26.54
N PHE A 25 25.70 -38.09 26.05
CA PHE A 25 25.11 -38.64 24.81
C PHE A 25 25.32 -37.74 23.59
N HIS A 26 26.20 -36.75 23.71
CA HIS A 26 26.70 -36.00 22.57
C HIS A 26 27.65 -36.93 21.81
N LEU A 27 27.26 -37.30 20.60
CA LEU A 27 28.09 -38.10 19.70
C LEU A 27 28.91 -37.13 18.85
N ASP A 28 29.02 -37.38 17.54
CA ASP A 28 29.82 -36.55 16.64
C ASP A 28 29.12 -35.20 16.34
N MET A 29 27.78 -35.12 16.49
CA MET A 29 27.01 -33.89 16.30
C MET A 29 25.73 -33.86 17.18
N VAL A 30 25.24 -32.65 17.47
CA VAL A 30 23.96 -32.39 18.18
C VAL A 30 23.00 -31.56 17.31
N ARG A 31 21.70 -31.60 17.61
CA ARG A 31 20.63 -30.95 16.83
C ARG A 31 19.78 -30.02 17.70
N PRO A 32 20.32 -28.89 18.16
CA PRO A 32 19.55 -27.92 18.93
C PRO A 32 18.50 -27.26 18.03
N GLY A 33 17.23 -27.38 18.39
CA GLY A 33 16.09 -26.74 17.73
C GLY A 33 15.53 -25.65 18.64
N LEU A 34 14.54 -25.97 19.47
CA LEU A 34 13.88 -25.00 20.37
C LEU A 34 14.81 -24.11 21.21
N MET A 35 15.93 -24.66 21.71
CA MET A 35 16.84 -23.89 22.54
C MET A 35 17.58 -22.80 21.75
N THR A 36 17.71 -22.91 20.42
CA THR A 36 18.29 -21.84 19.59
C THR A 36 17.34 -20.65 19.46
N TYR A 37 16.05 -20.84 19.71
CA TYR A 37 15.06 -19.77 19.82
C TYR A 37 14.96 -19.16 21.23
N GLY A 38 15.83 -19.60 22.14
CA GLY A 38 15.83 -19.12 23.52
C GLY A 38 14.78 -19.76 24.41
N ILE A 39 14.18 -20.88 23.99
CA ILE A 39 13.08 -21.53 24.70
C ILE A 39 13.57 -22.86 25.31
N TYR A 40 13.29 -23.04 26.59
CA TYR A 40 13.61 -24.26 27.33
C TYR A 40 12.67 -25.42 26.92
N PRO A 41 13.21 -26.62 26.62
CA PRO A 41 12.39 -27.80 26.29
C PRO A 41 11.45 -28.27 27.40
N SER A 42 11.79 -28.00 28.67
CA SER A 42 10.94 -28.27 29.83
C SER A 42 11.32 -27.36 31.01
N ALA A 43 10.43 -27.22 31.99
CA ALA A 43 10.68 -26.42 33.20
C ALA A 43 11.95 -26.88 33.97
N GLU A 44 12.25 -28.17 33.96
CA GLU A 44 13.43 -28.77 34.61
C GLU A 44 14.76 -28.36 33.95
N THR A 45 14.72 -27.82 32.73
CA THR A 45 15.92 -27.42 31.98
C THR A 45 16.30 -25.95 32.17
N VAL A 46 15.48 -25.15 32.87
CA VAL A 46 15.66 -23.70 33.05
C VAL A 46 16.99 -23.34 33.71
N THR A 47 17.50 -24.18 34.61
CA THR A 47 18.76 -23.94 35.32
C THR A 47 19.99 -24.48 34.57
N LYS A 48 19.79 -25.21 33.47
CA LYS A 48 20.86 -25.95 32.77
C LYS A 48 21.58 -25.14 31.70
N ALA A 49 21.00 -24.02 31.27
CA ALA A 49 21.61 -23.09 30.33
C ALA A 49 21.03 -21.68 30.53
N ARG A 50 21.71 -20.67 29.99
CA ARG A 50 21.17 -19.31 29.89
C ARG A 50 20.65 -19.09 28.47
N LEU A 51 19.37 -19.38 28.27
CA LEU A 51 18.68 -19.15 27.01
C LEU A 51 18.03 -17.76 26.99
N ALA A 52 18.17 -17.05 25.87
CA ALA A 52 17.58 -15.73 25.67
C ALA A 52 16.54 -15.80 24.55
N PRO A 53 15.25 -15.54 24.81
CA PRO A 53 14.21 -15.50 23.78
C PRO A 53 14.59 -14.55 22.64
N VAL A 54 14.48 -15.04 21.39
CA VAL A 54 14.92 -14.29 20.20
C VAL A 54 13.77 -13.70 19.37
N MET A 55 12.53 -13.96 19.76
CA MET A 55 11.33 -13.53 19.03
C MET A 55 10.43 -12.69 19.94
N THR A 56 9.93 -11.58 19.40
CA THR A 56 8.83 -10.81 19.99
C THR A 56 7.76 -10.58 18.92
N PHE A 57 6.49 -10.76 19.27
CA PHE A 57 5.37 -10.43 18.39
C PHE A 57 4.62 -9.22 18.94
N LYS A 58 4.54 -8.17 18.13
CA LYS A 58 4.03 -6.87 18.52
C LYS A 58 3.01 -6.35 17.53
N THR A 59 2.10 -5.52 18.02
CA THR A 59 1.10 -4.79 17.25
C THR A 59 0.86 -3.41 17.86
N ARG A 60 -0.15 -2.69 17.41
CA ARG A 60 -0.56 -1.40 17.98
C ARG A 60 -2.05 -1.35 18.26
N VAL A 61 -2.44 -0.53 19.23
CA VAL A 61 -3.84 -0.18 19.45
C VAL A 61 -4.37 0.57 18.23
N LEU A 62 -5.45 0.07 17.61
CA LEU A 62 -6.11 0.72 16.48
C LEU A 62 -7.24 1.66 16.91
N LEU A 63 -7.96 1.26 17.95
CA LEU A 63 -9.18 1.91 18.39
C LEU A 63 -9.35 1.71 19.89
N ILE A 64 -9.84 2.72 20.58
CA ILE A 64 -10.27 2.63 21.98
C ILE A 64 -11.71 3.10 22.07
N LYS A 65 -12.54 2.37 22.81
CA LYS A 65 -13.93 2.73 23.12
C LYS A 65 -14.25 2.39 24.57
N ASP A 66 -15.00 3.28 25.21
CA ASP A 66 -15.57 3.05 26.54
C ASP A 66 -16.98 2.44 26.40
N PHE A 67 -17.26 1.41 27.20
CA PHE A 67 -18.53 0.72 27.23
C PHE A 67 -19.14 0.76 28.62
N PRO A 68 -20.45 1.05 28.76
CA PRO A 68 -21.15 0.89 30.04
C PRO A 68 -21.27 -0.60 30.42
N PRO A 69 -21.71 -0.92 31.66
CA PRO A 69 -22.08 -2.28 32.03
C PRO A 69 -23.19 -2.85 31.13
N GLY A 70 -23.18 -4.16 30.90
CA GLY A 70 -24.19 -4.88 30.12
C GLY A 70 -23.93 -4.93 28.60
N CYS A 71 -22.82 -4.42 28.11
CA CYS A 71 -22.47 -4.44 26.69
C CYS A 71 -21.75 -5.74 26.29
N GLY A 72 -22.17 -6.33 25.17
CA GLY A 72 -21.51 -7.48 24.56
C GLY A 72 -20.29 -7.08 23.72
N ILE A 73 -19.17 -7.80 23.92
CA ILE A 73 -17.91 -7.60 23.21
C ILE A 73 -17.58 -8.84 22.36
N GLY A 74 -17.23 -8.60 21.10
CA GLY A 74 -16.86 -9.63 20.13
C GLY A 74 -18.03 -10.48 19.63
N TYR A 75 -17.72 -11.45 18.77
CA TYR A 75 -18.74 -12.31 18.17
C TYR A 75 -19.53 -13.11 19.21
N GLY A 76 -20.85 -13.18 19.01
CA GLY A 76 -21.77 -13.89 19.90
C GLY A 76 -21.86 -13.29 21.30
N SER A 77 -21.41 -12.05 21.50
CA SER A 77 -21.38 -11.38 22.80
C SER A 77 -20.71 -12.25 23.89
N ALA A 78 -19.63 -12.94 23.52
CA ALA A 78 -18.96 -13.92 24.37
C ALA A 78 -18.30 -13.32 25.63
N PHE A 79 -18.24 -12.00 25.73
CA PHE A 79 -17.89 -11.26 26.93
C PHE A 79 -18.93 -10.16 27.14
N ILE A 80 -19.46 -10.04 28.36
CA ILE A 80 -20.38 -8.98 28.76
C ILE A 80 -19.68 -8.11 29.80
N THR A 81 -19.68 -6.79 29.60
CA THR A 81 -19.08 -5.85 30.54
C THR A 81 -19.85 -5.86 31.87
N ALA A 82 -19.18 -6.15 32.99
CA ALA A 82 -19.81 -6.11 34.31
C ALA A 82 -19.81 -4.70 34.93
N GLN A 83 -18.92 -3.83 34.47
CA GLN A 83 -18.69 -2.46 34.95
C GLN A 83 -18.31 -1.56 33.76
N PRO A 84 -18.23 -0.23 33.91
CA PRO A 84 -17.66 0.63 32.87
C PRO A 84 -16.29 0.10 32.45
N THR A 85 -16.15 -0.25 31.17
CA THR A 85 -14.99 -0.98 30.67
C THR A 85 -14.43 -0.27 29.45
N LYS A 86 -13.13 0.02 29.47
CA LYS A 86 -12.38 0.55 28.33
C LYS A 86 -11.81 -0.60 27.51
N ILE A 87 -12.17 -0.65 26.23
CA ILE A 87 -11.78 -1.71 25.30
C ILE A 87 -10.87 -1.14 24.22
N ALA A 88 -9.70 -1.75 24.04
CA ALA A 88 -8.80 -1.49 22.94
C ALA A 88 -8.93 -2.58 21.86
N THR A 89 -9.04 -2.20 20.60
CA THR A 89 -9.01 -3.14 19.47
C THR A 89 -7.60 -3.16 18.86
N ILE A 90 -7.09 -4.36 18.57
CA ILE A 90 -5.79 -4.57 17.93
C ILE A 90 -5.92 -5.40 16.64
N PRO A 91 -5.08 -5.17 15.61
CA PRO A 91 -5.07 -5.88 14.34
C PRO A 91 -4.27 -7.17 14.45
N VAL A 92 -4.75 -8.08 15.29
CA VAL A 92 -4.22 -9.43 15.41
C VAL A 92 -5.39 -10.38 15.56
N GLY A 93 -5.45 -11.39 14.70
CA GLY A 93 -6.46 -12.44 14.81
C GLY A 93 -5.91 -13.83 14.55
N TYR A 94 -6.82 -14.81 14.42
CA TYR A 94 -6.42 -16.19 14.13
C TYR A 94 -5.81 -16.36 12.74
N GLY A 95 -6.06 -15.43 11.80
CA GLY A 95 -5.39 -15.35 10.51
C GLY A 95 -3.89 -15.09 10.63
N ASP A 96 -3.47 -14.40 11.69
CA ASP A 96 -2.07 -14.15 12.05
C ASP A 96 -1.46 -15.29 12.87
N GLY A 97 -2.23 -16.32 13.20
CA GLY A 97 -1.83 -17.44 14.05
C GLY A 97 -2.03 -17.22 15.54
N TYR A 98 -2.70 -16.14 15.96
CA TYR A 98 -3.15 -15.98 17.34
C TYR A 98 -4.45 -16.77 17.54
N GLY A 99 -4.32 -18.01 18.01
CA GLY A 99 -5.37 -19.03 17.92
C GLY A 99 -6.71 -18.61 18.53
N PHE A 100 -7.80 -18.95 17.84
CA PHE A 100 -9.18 -18.70 18.31
C PHE A 100 -9.44 -19.25 19.72
N ILE A 101 -8.79 -20.35 20.08
CA ILE A 101 -8.86 -20.96 21.41
C ILE A 101 -8.52 -19.96 22.51
N LEU A 102 -7.67 -18.95 22.25
CA LEU A 102 -7.27 -17.93 23.21
C LEU A 102 -8.35 -16.87 23.52
N SER A 103 -9.54 -16.99 22.93
CA SER A 103 -10.67 -16.11 23.23
C SER A 103 -11.00 -16.13 24.73
N ASN A 104 -11.12 -14.96 25.35
CA ASN A 104 -11.34 -14.78 26.80
C ASN A 104 -10.26 -15.35 27.75
N GLN A 105 -9.11 -15.79 27.25
CA GLN A 105 -8.03 -16.32 28.10
C GLN A 105 -6.64 -15.79 27.73
N GLY A 106 -6.47 -15.31 26.50
CA GLY A 106 -5.25 -14.66 26.04
C GLY A 106 -4.99 -13.35 26.78
N GLU A 107 -3.75 -12.89 26.73
CA GLU A 107 -3.33 -11.61 27.30
C GLU A 107 -2.35 -10.93 26.35
N ALA A 108 -2.20 -9.63 26.52
CA ALA A 108 -1.17 -8.82 25.87
C ALA A 108 -0.56 -7.85 26.87
N LEU A 109 0.65 -7.33 26.60
CA LEU A 109 1.23 -6.24 27.37
C LEU A 109 0.95 -4.92 26.66
N VAL A 110 0.38 -3.97 27.38
CA VAL A 110 0.15 -2.59 26.93
C VAL A 110 0.66 -1.67 28.03
N ARG A 111 1.60 -0.77 27.70
CA ARG A 111 2.26 0.11 28.69
C ARG A 111 2.77 -0.65 29.93
N GLU A 112 3.44 -1.77 29.70
CA GLU A 112 4.07 -2.62 30.72
C GLU A 112 3.07 -3.32 31.66
N ARG A 113 1.78 -3.33 31.31
CA ARG A 113 0.72 -3.97 32.08
C ARG A 113 0.01 -5.03 31.24
N ARG A 114 -0.34 -6.16 31.86
CA ARG A 114 -1.16 -7.20 31.24
C ARG A 114 -2.58 -6.69 31.01
N ALA A 115 -3.06 -6.87 29.79
CA ALA A 115 -4.42 -6.58 29.34
C ALA A 115 -5.04 -7.89 28.84
N PRO A 116 -6.14 -8.38 29.45
CA PRO A 116 -6.77 -9.62 29.02
C PRO A 116 -7.51 -9.42 27.69
N VAL A 117 -7.44 -10.44 26.84
CA VAL A 117 -8.26 -10.55 25.63
C VAL A 117 -9.69 -10.83 26.07
N VAL A 118 -10.63 -10.01 25.61
CA VAL A 118 -12.06 -10.12 25.93
C VAL A 118 -12.88 -10.23 24.66
N GLY A 119 -13.86 -11.13 24.67
CA GLY A 119 -14.61 -11.52 23.49
C GLY A 119 -13.89 -12.57 22.63
N ARG A 120 -14.57 -13.01 21.58
CA ARG A 120 -14.00 -13.95 20.60
C ARG A 120 -12.98 -13.25 19.71
N ILE A 121 -11.83 -13.90 19.53
CA ILE A 121 -10.81 -13.50 18.54
C ILE A 121 -11.40 -13.68 17.13
N SER A 122 -11.30 -12.65 16.30
CA SER A 122 -11.73 -12.69 14.89
C SER A 122 -10.57 -13.07 13.95
N MET A 123 -10.80 -13.06 12.64
CA MET A 123 -9.77 -13.44 11.67
C MET A 123 -8.56 -12.50 11.73
N ASP A 124 -8.80 -11.19 11.84
CA ASP A 124 -7.75 -10.17 11.69
C ASP A 124 -7.69 -9.22 12.89
N MET A 125 -8.59 -9.34 13.87
CA MET A 125 -8.65 -8.45 15.03
C MET A 125 -9.04 -9.18 16.33
N CYS A 126 -8.60 -8.64 17.46
CA CYS A 126 -9.13 -8.98 18.77
C CYS A 126 -9.17 -7.75 19.68
N THR A 127 -9.82 -7.91 20.83
CA THR A 127 -10.10 -6.82 21.77
C THR A 127 -9.48 -7.10 23.14
N LEU A 128 -8.93 -6.06 23.75
CA LEU A 128 -8.26 -6.09 25.05
C LEU A 128 -9.02 -5.21 26.04
N ASN A 129 -9.23 -5.69 27.26
CA ASN A 129 -9.68 -4.83 28.35
C ASN A 129 -8.49 -4.05 28.91
N VAL A 130 -8.53 -2.73 28.76
CA VAL A 130 -7.47 -1.80 29.16
C VAL A 130 -7.93 -0.83 30.26
N SER A 131 -9.01 -1.16 30.96
CA SER A 131 -9.63 -0.27 31.97
C SER A 131 -8.69 0.13 33.10
N HIS A 132 -7.79 -0.77 33.51
CA HIS A 132 -6.80 -0.56 34.58
C HIS A 132 -5.46 0.00 34.09
N ILE A 133 -5.35 0.31 32.79
CA ILE A 133 -4.13 0.84 32.17
C ILE A 133 -4.34 2.33 31.93
N PRO A 134 -3.80 3.21 32.80
CA PRO A 134 -3.94 4.64 32.62
C PRO A 134 -3.26 5.07 31.32
N ASP A 135 -3.84 6.07 30.66
CA ASP A 135 -3.30 6.70 29.44
C ASP A 135 -3.05 5.77 28.26
N CYS A 136 -3.72 4.62 28.19
CA CYS A 136 -3.76 3.81 26.97
C CYS A 136 -4.37 4.61 25.81
N GLN A 137 -3.65 4.71 24.70
CA GLN A 137 -3.97 5.54 23.53
C GLN A 137 -3.89 4.74 22.22
N ILE A 138 -4.60 5.23 21.20
CA ILE A 138 -4.44 4.73 19.83
C ILE A 138 -2.99 4.89 19.40
N GLY A 139 -2.41 3.85 18.79
CA GLY A 139 -1.02 3.80 18.36
C GLY A 139 -0.04 3.21 19.39
N ASP A 140 -0.46 3.00 20.64
CA ASP A 140 0.38 2.38 21.68
C ASP A 140 0.86 1.00 21.25
N GLU A 141 2.13 0.68 21.55
CA GLU A 141 2.72 -0.63 21.31
C GLU A 141 2.08 -1.69 22.21
N VAL A 142 1.63 -2.78 21.59
CA VAL A 142 1.06 -3.94 22.26
C VAL A 142 1.97 -5.15 22.01
N VAL A 143 2.44 -5.81 23.05
CA VAL A 143 3.27 -7.02 22.95
C VAL A 143 2.41 -8.26 23.23
N MET A 144 2.26 -9.10 22.21
CA MET A 144 1.49 -10.35 22.28
C MET A 144 2.37 -11.54 22.68
N LEU A 145 3.67 -11.48 22.38
CA LEU A 145 4.69 -12.43 22.80
C LEU A 145 6.01 -11.66 22.98
N GLY A 146 6.66 -11.84 24.12
CA GLY A 146 7.89 -11.14 24.49
C GLY A 146 7.72 -10.20 25.68
N ARG A 147 8.70 -9.32 25.86
CA ARG A 147 8.83 -8.45 27.04
C ARG A 147 8.42 -7.01 26.75
N GLN A 148 7.75 -6.38 27.72
CA GLN A 148 7.51 -4.93 27.76
C GLN A 148 7.72 -4.45 29.21
N GLY A 149 8.73 -3.62 29.43
CA GLY A 149 9.15 -3.24 30.78
C GLY A 149 9.68 -4.44 31.56
N VAL A 150 9.11 -4.66 32.75
CA VAL A 150 9.47 -5.78 33.65
C VAL A 150 8.66 -7.05 33.41
N ASP A 151 7.54 -6.98 32.68
CA ASP A 151 6.64 -8.11 32.44
C ASP A 151 6.91 -8.74 31.06
N GLU A 152 6.60 -10.04 30.93
CA GLU A 152 6.89 -10.85 29.76
C GLU A 152 5.83 -11.92 29.53
N ILE A 153 5.31 -12.00 28.31
CA ILE A 153 4.44 -13.09 27.86
C ILE A 153 5.28 -14.08 27.06
N THR A 154 5.47 -15.27 27.61
CA THR A 154 6.32 -16.30 26.97
C THR A 154 5.53 -17.21 26.04
N ALA A 155 6.22 -17.84 25.08
CA ALA A 155 5.62 -18.88 24.24
C ALA A 155 5.08 -20.07 25.06
N GLY A 156 5.70 -20.36 26.21
CA GLY A 156 5.24 -21.40 27.15
C GLY A 156 3.92 -21.03 27.82
N GLU A 157 3.76 -19.78 28.23
CA GLU A 157 2.53 -19.27 28.83
C GLU A 157 1.35 -19.34 27.86
N ILE A 158 1.56 -18.89 26.62
CA ILE A 158 0.54 -18.96 25.56
C ILE A 158 0.19 -20.43 25.25
N ALA A 159 1.22 -21.29 25.18
CA ALA A 159 1.04 -22.72 24.92
C ALA A 159 0.20 -23.40 26.01
N ALA A 160 0.45 -23.06 27.28
CA ALA A 160 -0.31 -23.59 28.41
C ALA A 160 -1.80 -23.21 28.33
N LYS A 161 -2.12 -21.94 28.02
CA LYS A 161 -3.51 -21.48 27.82
C LYS A 161 -4.18 -22.14 26.61
N ALA A 162 -3.41 -22.36 25.54
CA ALA A 162 -3.92 -23.00 24.32
C ALA A 162 -3.98 -24.54 24.40
N GLY A 163 -3.43 -25.17 25.44
CA GLY A 163 -3.35 -26.62 25.56
C GLY A 163 -2.37 -27.28 24.58
N THR A 164 -1.26 -26.60 24.26
CA THR A 164 -0.24 -27.08 23.30
C THR A 164 1.19 -26.86 23.82
N ILE A 165 2.18 -26.95 22.93
CA ILE A 165 3.61 -26.75 23.16
C ILE A 165 4.12 -25.47 22.51
N SER A 166 5.19 -24.90 23.06
CA SER A 166 5.77 -23.64 22.55
C SER A 166 6.21 -23.70 21.09
N TYR A 167 6.55 -24.89 20.57
CA TYR A 167 6.86 -25.08 19.14
C TYR A 167 5.69 -24.66 18.24
N GLU A 168 4.46 -25.04 18.60
CA GLU A 168 3.29 -24.68 17.80
C GLU A 168 3.07 -23.17 17.83
N ILE A 169 3.22 -22.56 19.01
CA ILE A 169 3.04 -21.11 19.19
C ILE A 169 4.03 -20.33 18.32
N ILE A 170 5.32 -20.64 18.37
CA ILE A 170 6.33 -19.90 17.59
C ILE A 170 6.25 -20.17 16.08
N CYS A 171 5.72 -21.33 15.66
CA CYS A 171 5.46 -21.64 14.26
C CYS A 171 4.20 -20.94 13.71
N ALA A 172 3.16 -20.81 14.53
CA ALA A 172 1.90 -20.23 14.12
C ALA A 172 1.90 -18.70 14.20
N LEU A 173 2.40 -18.14 15.29
CA LEU A 173 2.24 -16.73 15.62
C LEU A 173 2.99 -15.81 14.64
N GLY A 174 2.29 -14.78 14.18
CA GLY A 174 2.81 -13.84 13.20
C GLY A 174 2.88 -14.40 11.78
N LYS A 175 2.09 -15.42 11.43
CA LYS A 175 2.12 -16.08 10.09
C LYS A 175 2.07 -15.08 8.93
N ARG A 176 1.20 -14.07 9.02
CA ARG A 176 1.04 -12.98 8.05
C ARG A 176 1.87 -11.74 8.37
N ALA A 177 2.45 -11.66 9.56
CA ALA A 177 3.21 -10.51 10.01
C ALA A 177 4.58 -10.39 9.32
N PRO A 178 5.07 -9.17 9.05
CA PRO A 178 6.46 -8.98 8.64
C PRO A 178 7.40 -9.42 9.76
N ARG A 179 8.54 -10.01 9.41
CA ARG A 179 9.62 -10.34 10.36
C ARG A 179 10.69 -9.25 10.24
N VAL A 180 11.13 -8.74 11.38
CA VAL A 180 12.20 -7.73 11.46
C VAL A 180 13.36 -8.37 12.21
N PHE A 181 14.49 -8.55 11.55
CA PHE A 181 15.67 -9.16 12.16
C PHE A 181 16.54 -8.07 12.78
N VAL A 182 16.96 -8.29 14.03
CA VAL A 182 17.79 -7.35 14.79
C VAL A 182 19.21 -7.92 14.85
N GLN A 183 20.12 -7.38 14.06
CA GLN A 183 21.53 -7.81 14.07
C GLN A 183 22.37 -6.82 14.87
N LYS A 184 23.03 -7.29 15.95
CA LYS A 184 24.05 -6.56 16.76
C LYS A 184 23.90 -5.02 16.77
N GLY A 185 22.78 -4.51 17.27
CA GLY A 185 22.59 -3.07 17.47
C GLY A 185 22.23 -2.23 16.23
N LYS A 186 22.17 -2.82 15.02
CA LYS A 186 21.51 -2.20 13.87
C LYS A 186 20.04 -2.62 13.86
N LYS A 187 19.16 -1.81 14.45
CA LYS A 187 17.73 -1.89 14.14
C LYS A 187 17.61 -1.60 12.64
N ASN A 188 16.85 -2.43 11.89
CA ASN A 188 16.42 -2.23 10.49
C ASN A 188 17.01 -3.16 9.40
N ALA A 189 17.57 -4.33 9.73
CA ALA A 189 17.65 -5.40 8.72
C ALA A 189 16.27 -6.07 8.59
N VAL A 190 15.36 -5.42 7.85
CA VAL A 190 14.09 -6.05 7.45
C VAL A 190 14.42 -6.98 6.29
N GLU A 191 14.73 -8.25 6.55
CA GLU A 191 14.69 -9.23 5.47
C GLU A 191 13.23 -9.44 5.04
N PRO A 192 12.94 -9.48 3.72
CA PRO A 192 11.58 -9.70 3.23
C PRO A 192 11.01 -11.04 3.72
N ARG A 193 9.70 -11.05 3.93
CA ARG A 193 8.91 -12.17 4.47
C ARG A 193 9.24 -13.53 3.83
N LEU A 194 9.42 -14.56 4.66
CA LEU A 194 9.49 -15.99 4.31
C LEU A 194 8.16 -16.61 3.80
N ARG A 195 7.35 -15.84 3.07
CA ARG A 195 6.27 -16.34 2.21
C ARG A 195 6.42 -15.68 0.85
N ARG A 196 7.09 -16.37 -0.09
CA ARG A 196 7.13 -16.09 -1.54
C ARG A 196 6.98 -14.60 -1.87
N ILE A 197 7.81 -13.76 -1.26
CA ILE A 197 8.06 -12.43 -1.80
C ILE A 197 9.33 -12.60 -2.62
N TYR A 198 9.13 -12.47 -3.92
CA TYR A 198 10.12 -12.19 -4.94
C TYR A 198 11.34 -11.45 -4.35
N ILE A 199 12.51 -12.07 -4.43
CA ILE A 199 13.80 -11.41 -4.15
C ILE A 199 14.26 -10.85 -5.50
N PRO A 200 14.25 -9.52 -5.72
CA PRO A 200 14.62 -8.93 -7.01
C PRO A 200 16.04 -9.32 -7.46
N ASP A 201 16.93 -9.63 -6.52
CA ASP A 201 18.33 -9.97 -6.80
C ASP A 201 18.57 -11.45 -7.19
N GLU A 202 17.56 -12.34 -7.12
CA GLU A 202 17.67 -13.72 -7.62
C GLU A 202 17.29 -13.87 -9.11
N GLU A 203 16.77 -12.83 -9.75
CA GLU A 203 16.44 -12.85 -11.18
C GLU A 203 17.66 -12.64 -12.06
N LYS A 204 18.35 -13.73 -12.41
CA LYS A 204 19.15 -13.79 -13.64
C LYS A 204 18.41 -14.43 -14.81
N SER A 205 17.13 -14.76 -14.68
CA SER A 205 16.39 -15.49 -15.72
C SER A 205 14.92 -15.10 -15.75
N LEU A 206 14.62 -14.04 -16.52
CA LEU A 206 13.25 -13.62 -16.91
C LEU A 206 12.40 -14.79 -17.44
N SER A 207 13.04 -15.81 -18.02
CA SER A 207 12.37 -17.02 -18.51
C SER A 207 11.79 -17.91 -17.41
N ARG A 208 12.38 -17.92 -16.20
CA ARG A 208 11.77 -18.61 -15.04
C ARG A 208 10.56 -17.83 -14.52
N ILE A 209 10.66 -16.50 -14.64
CA ILE A 209 9.63 -15.47 -14.50
C ILE A 209 8.30 -15.88 -15.11
N ASP A 210 8.40 -15.76 -16.43
CA ASP A 210 7.42 -16.06 -17.45
C ASP A 210 6.80 -17.45 -17.27
N ASN A 211 7.64 -18.48 -17.12
CA ASN A 211 7.18 -19.86 -17.02
C ASN A 211 6.31 -20.11 -15.77
N ILE A 212 6.62 -19.49 -14.62
CA ILE A 212 5.80 -19.63 -13.40
C ILE A 212 4.41 -19.01 -13.62
N ILE A 213 4.35 -17.81 -14.21
CA ILE A 213 3.09 -17.09 -14.42
C ILE A 213 2.22 -17.83 -15.45
N ARG A 214 2.81 -18.26 -16.57
CA ARG A 214 2.13 -19.10 -17.58
C ARG A 214 1.55 -20.36 -16.97
N ARG A 215 2.34 -21.11 -16.19
CA ARG A 215 1.89 -22.33 -15.50
C ARG A 215 0.71 -22.07 -14.57
N CYS A 216 0.68 -20.93 -13.89
CA CYS A 216 -0.47 -20.53 -13.07
C CYS A 216 -1.73 -20.32 -13.91
N PHE A 217 -1.61 -19.67 -15.07
CA PHE A 217 -2.75 -19.48 -15.97
C PHE A 217 -3.20 -20.79 -16.62
N HIS A 218 -2.27 -21.64 -17.07
CA HIS A 218 -2.58 -22.99 -17.57
C HIS A 218 -3.36 -23.79 -16.52
N ALA A 219 -2.86 -23.81 -15.27
CA ALA A 219 -3.49 -24.54 -14.17
C ALA A 219 -4.86 -23.97 -13.81
N ARG A 220 -5.07 -22.65 -13.91
CA ARG A 220 -6.34 -22.01 -13.58
C ARG A 220 -7.38 -22.14 -14.68
N ALA A 221 -6.95 -22.04 -15.94
CA ALA A 221 -7.79 -22.19 -17.13
C ALA A 221 -8.09 -23.67 -17.46
N HIS A 222 -7.35 -24.61 -16.85
CA HIS A 222 -7.40 -26.04 -17.14
C HIS A 222 -7.14 -26.35 -18.63
N ASN A 223 -6.42 -25.46 -19.30
CA ASN A 223 -6.12 -25.50 -20.73
C ASN A 223 -4.87 -24.64 -20.98
N GLU A 224 -3.85 -25.21 -21.64
CA GLU A 224 -2.57 -24.54 -21.89
C GLU A 224 -2.72 -23.39 -22.90
N GLU A 225 -3.44 -23.62 -24.00
CA GLU A 225 -3.69 -22.63 -25.05
C GLU A 225 -4.43 -21.39 -24.51
N LEU A 226 -5.49 -21.60 -23.73
CA LEU A 226 -6.24 -20.53 -23.09
C LEU A 226 -5.41 -19.81 -22.02
N GLY A 227 -4.58 -20.54 -21.26
CA GLY A 227 -3.71 -19.93 -20.25
C GLY A 227 -2.57 -19.11 -20.86
N ASP A 228 -2.02 -19.53 -22.00
CA ASP A 228 -1.07 -18.72 -22.77
C ASP A 228 -1.75 -17.50 -23.38
N ALA A 229 -2.96 -17.64 -23.94
CA ALA A 229 -3.73 -16.51 -24.45
C ALA A 229 -3.97 -15.46 -23.34
N ILE A 230 -4.40 -15.88 -22.15
CA ILE A 230 -4.59 -14.98 -21.00
C ILE A 230 -3.27 -14.32 -20.59
N TYR A 231 -2.17 -15.08 -20.55
CA TYR A 231 -0.85 -14.55 -20.22
C TYR A 231 -0.42 -13.45 -21.20
N TYR A 232 -0.50 -13.73 -22.50
CA TYR A 232 -0.13 -12.77 -23.55
C TYR A 232 -1.05 -11.58 -23.56
N THR A 233 -2.36 -11.76 -23.50
CA THR A 233 -3.33 -10.65 -23.42
C THR A 233 -3.10 -9.80 -22.17
N MET A 234 -2.74 -10.40 -21.02
CA MET A 234 -2.45 -9.63 -19.81
C MET A 234 -1.15 -8.84 -19.95
N PHE A 235 -0.10 -9.41 -20.54
CA PHE A 235 1.14 -8.68 -20.83
C PHE A 235 0.93 -7.59 -21.88
N GLU A 236 0.17 -7.86 -22.94
CA GLU A 236 -0.26 -6.87 -23.93
C GLU A 236 -1.13 -5.78 -23.31
N THR A 237 -1.92 -6.10 -22.28
CA THR A 237 -2.76 -5.11 -21.58
C THR A 237 -1.93 -4.25 -20.61
N LEU A 238 -0.97 -4.86 -19.90
CA LEU A 238 -0.13 -4.17 -18.91
C LEU A 238 1.02 -3.39 -19.55
N PHE A 239 1.58 -3.89 -20.64
CA PHE A 239 2.73 -3.32 -21.35
C PHE A 239 2.39 -2.84 -22.78
N GLY A 240 1.15 -3.05 -23.23
CA GLY A 240 0.47 -2.16 -24.17
C GLY A 240 1.09 -1.97 -25.54
N LYS A 241 1.08 -3.01 -26.40
CA LYS A 241 1.61 -3.08 -27.79
C LYS A 241 3.15 -3.09 -27.88
N GLU A 242 3.73 -4.03 -28.62
CA GLU A 242 5.19 -4.20 -28.81
C GLU A 242 5.90 -2.90 -29.25
N ASP A 243 5.18 -2.01 -29.94
CA ASP A 243 5.70 -0.73 -30.46
C ASP A 243 5.50 0.47 -29.53
N ARG A 244 4.87 0.32 -28.36
CA ARG A 244 4.64 1.44 -27.44
C ARG A 244 5.85 1.65 -26.53
N GLN A 245 6.68 2.60 -26.89
CA GLN A 245 7.80 3.04 -26.04
C GLN A 245 7.26 3.50 -24.66
N LEU A 246 7.69 2.81 -23.60
CA LEU A 246 7.38 3.12 -22.19
C LEU A 246 7.74 4.59 -21.88
N GLU A 247 6.72 5.41 -21.64
CA GLU A 247 6.91 6.79 -21.21
C GLU A 247 7.03 6.87 -19.70
N LEU A 248 8.21 7.24 -19.23
CA LEU A 248 8.50 7.44 -17.81
C LEU A 248 8.37 8.92 -17.48
N ARG A 249 7.77 9.22 -16.32
CA ARG A 249 7.66 10.59 -15.82
C ARG A 249 8.29 10.70 -14.43
N ASN A 250 9.24 11.62 -14.25
CA ASN A 250 9.91 11.85 -12.98
C ASN A 250 9.43 13.16 -12.33
N HIS A 251 9.43 13.21 -11.00
CA HIS A 251 9.03 14.37 -10.20
C HIS A 251 7.65 14.92 -10.58
N PHE A 252 6.67 14.02 -10.70
CA PHE A 252 5.35 14.38 -11.21
C PHE A 252 4.56 15.17 -10.17
N LYS A 253 4.16 16.39 -10.52
CA LYS A 253 3.32 17.25 -9.69
C LYS A 253 1.99 17.54 -10.39
N TYR A 254 0.91 17.40 -9.64
CA TYR A 254 -0.44 17.64 -10.13
C TYR A 254 -1.16 18.59 -9.18
N ASN A 255 -1.27 19.86 -9.56
CA ASN A 255 -1.85 20.91 -8.74
C ASN A 255 -3.24 21.26 -9.28
N ILE A 256 -4.26 21.05 -8.45
CA ILE A 256 -5.66 21.33 -8.77
C ILE A 256 -6.12 22.46 -7.88
N ARG A 257 -6.76 23.46 -8.47
CA ARG A 257 -7.43 24.54 -7.77
C ARG A 257 -8.88 24.63 -8.22
N LEU A 258 -9.79 24.48 -7.26
CA LEU A 258 -11.22 24.75 -7.43
C LEU A 258 -11.53 26.15 -6.90
N ALA A 259 -12.32 26.91 -7.68
CA ALA A 259 -12.81 28.21 -7.30
C ALA A 259 -14.22 28.47 -7.84
N GLU A 260 -14.95 29.38 -7.21
CA GLU A 260 -16.15 29.98 -7.75
C GLU A 260 -15.83 30.94 -8.91
N PHE A 261 -16.73 31.02 -9.89
CA PHE A 261 -16.64 32.03 -10.94
C PHE A 261 -17.00 33.42 -10.40
N SER A 262 -16.34 34.46 -10.92
CA SER A 262 -16.68 35.84 -10.58
C SER A 262 -18.04 36.26 -11.17
N VAL A 263 -18.65 37.31 -10.59
CA VAL A 263 -19.95 37.84 -11.07
C VAL A 263 -19.89 38.27 -12.54
N ALA A 264 -18.75 38.80 -12.99
CA ALA A 264 -18.54 39.19 -14.38
C ALA A 264 -18.51 37.97 -15.32
N GLU A 265 -17.81 36.90 -14.93
CA GLU A 265 -17.77 35.63 -15.70
C GLU A 265 -19.15 34.97 -15.77
N ILE A 266 -19.94 35.03 -14.69
CA ILE A 266 -21.31 34.49 -14.65
C ILE A 266 -22.26 35.29 -15.55
N THR A 267 -22.05 36.61 -15.65
CA THR A 267 -22.86 37.47 -16.52
C THR A 267 -22.55 37.21 -17.99
N GLY A 268 -21.28 36.93 -18.32
CA GLY A 268 -20.84 36.58 -19.67
C GLY A 268 -21.23 35.16 -20.11
N ASP A 269 -21.29 34.21 -19.17
CA ASP A 269 -21.76 32.85 -19.40
C ASP A 269 -22.58 32.34 -18.21
N PRO A 270 -23.92 32.30 -18.33
CA PRO A 270 -24.81 31.83 -17.27
C PRO A 270 -24.54 30.39 -16.79
N LEU A 271 -23.91 29.53 -17.61
CA LEU A 271 -23.58 28.15 -17.23
C LEU A 271 -22.57 28.12 -16.07
N CYS A 272 -21.71 29.14 -15.95
CA CYS A 272 -20.71 29.26 -14.89
C CYS A 272 -21.32 29.20 -13.48
N LYS A 273 -22.58 29.63 -13.30
CA LYS A 273 -23.27 29.61 -12.00
C LYS A 273 -23.35 28.20 -11.38
N ASN A 274 -23.49 27.18 -12.23
CA ASN A 274 -23.68 25.78 -11.81
C ASN A 274 -22.38 24.96 -11.86
N HIS A 275 -21.24 25.60 -12.10
CA HIS A 275 -19.94 24.95 -12.25
C HIS A 275 -18.90 25.57 -11.33
N PHE A 276 -17.93 24.78 -10.92
CA PHE A 276 -16.67 25.26 -10.37
C PHE A 276 -15.70 25.55 -11.51
N LYS A 277 -14.90 26.60 -11.34
CA LYS A 277 -13.72 26.87 -12.15
C LYS A 277 -12.59 25.98 -11.65
N VAL A 278 -12.05 25.14 -12.53
CA VAL A 278 -10.97 24.21 -12.21
C VAL A 278 -9.72 24.63 -12.97
N THR A 279 -8.67 25.01 -12.25
CA THR A 279 -7.34 25.20 -12.82
C THR A 279 -6.48 24.01 -12.44
N THR A 280 -5.95 23.31 -13.43
CA THR A 280 -5.05 22.18 -13.24
C THR A 280 -3.69 22.51 -13.85
N ARG A 281 -2.64 22.46 -13.03
CA ARG A 281 -1.25 22.57 -13.47
C ARG A 281 -0.53 21.26 -13.24
N VAL A 282 -0.09 20.64 -14.32
CA VAL A 282 0.68 19.39 -14.32
C VAL A 282 2.12 19.69 -14.69
N GLU A 283 3.07 19.17 -13.91
CA GLU A 283 4.51 19.31 -14.10
C GLU A 283 5.16 17.93 -14.01
N TYR A 284 6.08 17.60 -14.92
CA TYR A 284 6.89 16.37 -14.86
C TYR A 284 8.11 16.47 -15.75
N HIS A 285 9.10 15.61 -15.51
CA HIS A 285 10.26 15.43 -16.37
C HIS A 285 10.09 14.17 -17.22
N LYS A 286 10.42 14.27 -18.51
CA LYS A 286 10.45 13.13 -19.44
C LYS A 286 11.41 13.40 -20.60
N ALA A 287 11.75 12.37 -21.35
CA ALA A 287 12.36 12.55 -22.67
C ALA A 287 11.32 13.13 -23.65
N LEU A 288 11.61 14.27 -24.28
CA LEU A 288 10.72 14.88 -25.29
C LEU A 288 10.66 14.00 -26.54
N LYS A 289 9.45 13.67 -27.01
CA LYS A 289 9.27 12.80 -28.19
C LYS A 289 9.12 13.58 -29.49
N ASN A 290 8.26 14.59 -29.48
CA ASN A 290 7.92 15.37 -30.66
C ASN A 290 8.18 16.85 -30.36
N ASP A 291 8.70 17.55 -31.36
CA ASP A 291 8.84 19.01 -31.38
C ASP A 291 7.50 19.73 -31.60
N ILE A 292 6.55 19.03 -32.23
CA ILE A 292 5.15 19.39 -32.36
C ILE A 292 4.31 18.30 -31.71
N PHE A 293 3.51 18.67 -30.70
CA PHE A 293 2.66 17.74 -29.96
C PHE A 293 1.30 18.39 -29.68
N LEU A 294 0.33 17.58 -29.29
CA LEU A 294 -1.00 18.07 -28.94
C LEU A 294 -1.35 17.81 -27.48
N VAL A 295 -2.20 18.68 -26.96
CA VAL A 295 -2.95 18.47 -25.72
C VAL A 295 -4.42 18.28 -26.10
N GLY A 296 -4.94 17.08 -25.86
CA GLY A 296 -6.28 16.68 -26.26
C GLY A 296 -7.32 16.89 -25.17
N CYS A 297 -8.54 17.26 -25.54
CA CYS A 297 -9.70 17.25 -24.66
C CYS A 297 -10.79 16.37 -25.28
N ALA A 298 -11.08 15.25 -24.62
CA ALA A 298 -12.11 14.30 -24.98
C ALA A 298 -13.41 14.63 -24.23
N GLU A 299 -14.55 14.43 -24.87
CA GLU A 299 -15.89 14.56 -24.27
C GLU A 299 -16.46 13.19 -23.89
N ASN A 300 -15.84 12.10 -24.35
CA ASN A 300 -16.27 10.74 -24.02
C ASN A 300 -15.10 9.75 -24.01
N ASN A 301 -15.37 8.52 -23.58
CA ASN A 301 -14.34 7.48 -23.44
C ASN A 301 -13.76 7.01 -24.78
N GLU A 302 -14.52 7.07 -25.88
CA GLU A 302 -14.04 6.68 -27.21
C GLU A 302 -13.00 7.69 -27.71
N GLN A 303 -13.28 8.99 -27.56
CA GLN A 303 -12.33 10.07 -27.83
C GLN A 303 -11.09 10.00 -26.93
N LEU A 304 -11.28 9.70 -25.63
CA LEU A 304 -10.16 9.52 -24.71
C LEU A 304 -9.26 8.35 -25.14
N ALA A 305 -9.85 7.25 -25.61
CA ALA A 305 -9.12 6.11 -26.15
C ALA A 305 -8.34 6.48 -27.42
N ALA A 306 -8.93 7.29 -28.33
CA ALA A 306 -8.22 7.79 -29.50
C ALA A 306 -6.98 8.62 -29.13
N PHE A 307 -7.07 9.50 -28.13
CA PHE A 307 -5.91 10.25 -27.62
C PHE A 307 -4.87 9.39 -26.91
N LEU A 308 -5.25 8.24 -26.34
CA LEU A 308 -4.32 7.29 -25.75
C LEU A 308 -3.43 6.60 -26.79
N GLU A 309 -3.92 6.47 -28.02
CA GLU A 309 -3.24 5.80 -29.13
C GLU A 309 -2.44 6.77 -30.03
N ASP A 310 -2.69 8.09 -29.97
CA ASP A 310 -1.95 9.07 -30.77
C ASP A 310 -0.55 9.35 -30.19
N ALA A 311 0.48 9.09 -30.99
CA ALA A 311 1.88 9.32 -30.64
C ALA A 311 2.23 10.81 -30.43
N ASN A 312 1.42 11.73 -30.95
CA ASN A 312 1.59 13.18 -30.78
C ASN A 312 0.88 13.72 -29.53
N CYS A 313 0.03 12.93 -28.86
CA CYS A 313 -0.73 13.39 -27.71
C CYS A 313 0.11 13.34 -26.42
N GLU A 314 0.64 14.49 -26.00
CA GLU A 314 1.46 14.61 -24.79
C GLU A 314 0.62 14.55 -23.51
N TYR A 315 -0.54 15.22 -23.53
CA TYR A 315 -1.47 15.26 -22.42
C TYR A 315 -2.91 15.24 -22.90
N ARG A 316 -3.80 14.70 -22.08
CA ARG A 316 -5.21 14.52 -22.43
C ARG A 316 -6.09 14.78 -21.22
N TRP A 317 -7.27 15.32 -21.48
CA TRP A 317 -8.29 15.60 -20.49
C TRP A 317 -9.61 14.95 -20.90
N LEU A 318 -10.33 14.37 -19.95
CA LEU A 318 -11.72 13.96 -20.17
C LEU A 318 -12.62 15.03 -19.55
N LEU A 319 -13.29 15.79 -20.40
CA LEU A 319 -14.26 16.78 -20.00
C LEU A 319 -15.49 16.07 -19.46
N ASP A 320 -15.93 16.48 -18.28
CA ASP A 320 -17.13 15.96 -17.64
C ASP A 320 -18.37 16.53 -18.33
N SER A 321 -18.69 15.99 -19.51
CA SER A 321 -19.81 16.42 -20.35
C SER A 321 -21.13 15.90 -19.75
N GLY A 322 -21.62 16.57 -18.71
CA GLY A 322 -23.00 16.44 -18.23
C GLY A 322 -24.06 16.95 -19.23
N GLY A 323 -23.80 16.85 -20.54
CA GLY A 323 -24.60 17.37 -21.64
C GLY A 323 -24.37 18.84 -22.01
N ASP A 324 -23.94 19.67 -21.06
CA ASP A 324 -23.93 21.14 -21.22
C ASP A 324 -22.56 21.76 -21.54
N LEU A 325 -21.46 21.00 -21.39
CA LEU A 325 -20.09 21.45 -21.65
C LEU A 325 -19.62 21.02 -23.04
N GLN A 326 -18.86 21.89 -23.70
CA GLN A 326 -18.25 21.64 -25.00
C GLN A 326 -16.76 21.94 -24.92
N ALA A 327 -15.92 21.02 -25.38
CA ALA A 327 -14.47 21.14 -25.25
C ALA A 327 -13.91 22.42 -25.91
N ALA A 328 -14.38 22.77 -27.11
CA ALA A 328 -13.93 23.98 -27.81
C ALA A 328 -14.23 25.30 -27.08
N ARG A 329 -15.19 25.31 -26.12
CA ARG A 329 -15.56 26.48 -25.32
C ARG A 329 -15.01 26.42 -23.90
N ASP A 330 -15.05 25.24 -23.28
CA ASP A 330 -14.88 25.05 -21.84
C ASP A 330 -13.55 24.38 -21.45
N PHE A 331 -12.66 24.16 -22.41
CA PHE A 331 -11.30 23.70 -22.19
C PHE A 331 -10.31 24.71 -22.73
N LEU A 332 -9.59 25.39 -21.83
CA LEU A 332 -8.64 26.44 -22.18
C LEU A 332 -7.26 26.06 -21.67
N ILE A 333 -6.28 26.03 -22.58
CA ILE A 333 -4.87 25.93 -22.20
C ILE A 333 -4.36 27.33 -21.92
N LYS A 334 -3.99 27.59 -20.65
CA LYS A 334 -3.44 28.88 -20.22
C LYS A 334 -1.96 28.99 -20.52
N MET A 335 -1.24 27.88 -20.40
CA MET A 335 0.21 27.84 -20.56
C MET A 335 0.67 26.43 -20.89
N VAL A 336 1.67 26.35 -21.78
CA VAL A 336 2.50 25.17 -22.01
C VAL A 336 3.95 25.62 -21.96
N ARG A 337 4.77 24.98 -21.13
CA ARG A 337 6.21 25.25 -21.04
C ARG A 337 7.04 23.99 -21.18
N ILE A 338 8.21 24.17 -21.79
CA ILE A 338 9.27 23.17 -21.84
C ILE A 338 10.56 23.84 -21.34
N ASP A 339 11.12 23.33 -20.24
CA ASP A 339 12.27 23.91 -19.53
C ASP A 339 12.08 25.41 -19.22
N ASP A 340 10.93 25.74 -18.63
CA ASP A 340 10.55 27.10 -18.25
C ASP A 340 10.36 28.09 -19.43
N GLU A 341 10.46 27.64 -20.69
CA GLU A 341 10.15 28.44 -21.88
C GLU A 341 8.71 28.24 -22.35
N ASP A 342 7.99 29.33 -22.63
CA ASP A 342 6.62 29.27 -23.17
C ASP A 342 6.60 28.71 -24.60
N ILE A 343 5.75 27.70 -24.83
CA ILE A 343 5.53 27.06 -26.13
C ILE A 343 4.23 27.59 -26.74
N PRO A 344 4.28 28.19 -27.95
CA PRO A 344 3.10 28.77 -28.57
C PRO A 344 2.13 27.69 -29.07
N LEU A 345 0.86 28.03 -29.06
CA LEU A 345 -0.20 27.25 -29.69
C LEU A 345 -0.14 27.52 -31.20
N ILE A 346 0.03 26.46 -31.98
CA ILE A 346 0.10 26.51 -33.45
C ILE A 346 -1.30 26.58 -34.04
N ARG A 347 -2.18 25.68 -33.59
CA ARG A 347 -3.58 25.60 -34.04
C ARG A 347 -4.46 24.86 -33.03
N THR A 348 -5.76 25.08 -33.14
CA THR A 348 -6.78 24.32 -32.43
C THR A 348 -7.81 23.78 -33.41
N GLU A 349 -8.20 22.52 -33.28
CA GLU A 349 -9.17 21.90 -34.19
C GLU A 349 -10.08 20.90 -33.45
N SER A 350 -11.35 20.85 -33.85
CA SER A 350 -12.28 19.82 -33.37
C SER A 350 -12.33 18.71 -34.41
N THR A 351 -11.85 17.53 -34.05
CA THR A 351 -11.84 16.34 -34.92
C THR A 351 -12.79 15.27 -34.39
N ALA A 352 -12.93 14.15 -35.10
CA ALA A 352 -13.67 13.00 -34.60
C ALA A 352 -13.07 12.43 -33.29
N ARG A 353 -11.78 12.69 -33.02
CA ARG A 353 -11.06 12.21 -31.82
C ARG A 353 -11.25 13.10 -30.60
N GLY A 354 -11.81 14.30 -30.78
CA GLY A 354 -12.02 15.29 -29.73
C GLY A 354 -11.46 16.66 -30.12
N TYR A 355 -11.33 17.55 -29.13
CA TYR A 355 -10.73 18.87 -29.33
C TYR A 355 -9.22 18.80 -29.16
N GLU A 356 -8.48 19.22 -30.18
CA GLU A 356 -7.03 19.11 -30.26
C GLU A 356 -6.39 20.50 -30.20
N VAL A 357 -5.47 20.70 -29.26
CA VAL A 357 -4.65 21.92 -29.19
C VAL A 357 -3.21 21.56 -29.50
N TRP A 358 -2.73 21.99 -30.68
CA TRP A 358 -1.39 21.70 -31.16
C TRP A 358 -0.42 22.78 -30.70
N CYS A 359 0.68 22.35 -30.09
CA CYS A 359 1.74 23.17 -29.52
C CYS A 359 3.07 22.80 -30.17
N GLY A 360 3.95 23.78 -30.37
CA GLY A 360 5.29 23.52 -30.87
C GLY A 360 6.06 24.80 -31.17
N LYS A 361 7.37 24.68 -31.27
CA LYS A 361 8.31 25.76 -31.54
C LYS A 361 9.50 25.19 -32.32
N ALA A 362 10.03 25.93 -33.28
CA ALA A 362 11.10 25.43 -34.15
C ALA A 362 12.33 24.92 -33.37
N ASP A 363 12.66 25.55 -32.25
CA ASP A 363 13.82 25.20 -31.43
C ASP A 363 13.64 23.89 -30.63
N LEU A 364 12.41 23.38 -30.50
CA LEU A 364 12.16 22.11 -29.80
C LEU A 364 12.73 20.90 -30.53
N ALA A 365 12.95 20.99 -31.83
CA ALA A 365 13.59 19.93 -32.62
C ALA A 365 14.97 19.53 -32.04
N GLY A 366 15.71 20.51 -31.48
CA GLY A 366 16.99 20.26 -30.82
C GLY A 366 16.89 19.57 -29.46
N LYS A 367 15.70 19.56 -28.83
CA LYS A 367 15.44 18.95 -27.52
C LYS A 367 14.79 17.56 -27.61
N VAL A 368 14.45 17.09 -28.81
CA VAL A 368 13.90 15.74 -29.01
C VAL A 368 14.88 14.69 -28.50
N ASN A 369 14.37 13.70 -27.77
CA ASN A 369 15.09 12.67 -27.01
C ASN A 369 15.95 13.17 -25.83
N GLN A 370 15.86 14.44 -25.45
CA GLN A 370 16.47 14.96 -24.23
C GLN A 370 15.47 15.01 -23.09
N GLU A 371 15.95 14.86 -21.85
CA GLU A 371 15.11 15.04 -20.67
C GLU A 371 14.77 16.52 -20.52
N VAL A 372 13.47 16.82 -20.50
CA VAL A 372 12.93 18.18 -20.36
C VAL A 372 11.89 18.22 -19.25
N LYS A 373 11.72 19.39 -18.65
CA LYS A 373 10.62 19.69 -17.73
C LYS A 373 9.42 20.18 -18.53
N VAL A 374 8.32 19.42 -18.52
CA VAL A 374 7.06 19.77 -19.17
C VAL A 374 6.11 20.35 -18.13
N GLU A 375 5.50 21.49 -18.45
CA GLU A 375 4.44 22.09 -17.64
C GLU A 375 3.24 22.45 -18.52
N ILE A 376 2.05 22.10 -18.05
CA ILE A 376 0.80 22.37 -18.76
C ILE A 376 -0.21 22.89 -17.74
N GLU A 377 -0.75 24.08 -17.99
CA GLU A 377 -1.82 24.67 -17.19
C GLU A 377 -3.12 24.74 -18.00
N ILE A 378 -4.16 24.11 -17.47
CA ILE A 378 -5.47 23.96 -18.10
C ILE A 378 -6.51 24.57 -17.17
N GLU A 379 -7.42 25.35 -17.76
CA GLU A 379 -8.61 25.86 -17.10
C GLU A 379 -9.85 25.22 -17.71
N THR A 380 -10.73 24.71 -16.86
CA THR A 380 -11.98 24.07 -17.27
C THR A 380 -13.12 24.27 -16.27
N LYS A 381 -14.28 23.71 -16.57
CA LYS A 381 -15.49 23.73 -15.74
C LYS A 381 -15.78 22.34 -15.19
N LYS A 382 -16.18 22.27 -13.92
CA LYS A 382 -16.66 21.04 -13.27
C LYS A 382 -18.05 21.28 -12.68
N SER A 383 -19.02 20.46 -13.04
CA SER A 383 -20.39 20.61 -12.55
C SER A 383 -20.46 20.49 -11.03
N LYS A 384 -21.15 21.42 -10.36
CA LYS A 384 -21.37 21.38 -8.90
C LYS A 384 -22.25 20.20 -8.46
N LYS A 385 -22.99 19.59 -9.39
CA LYS A 385 -23.79 18.38 -9.13
C LYS A 385 -22.91 17.16 -8.91
N ASN A 386 -21.73 17.12 -9.55
CA ASN A 386 -20.79 16.03 -9.44
C ASN A 386 -19.88 16.29 -8.24
N ARG A 387 -19.91 15.39 -7.27
CA ARG A 387 -19.33 15.56 -5.93
C ARG A 387 -17.93 14.96 -5.80
N ASP A 388 -17.27 14.77 -6.93
CA ASP A 388 -16.00 14.09 -7.01
C ASP A 388 -15.08 14.70 -8.06
N PHE A 389 -13.78 14.55 -7.84
CA PHE A 389 -12.73 14.90 -8.79
C PHE A 389 -11.64 13.83 -8.74
N SER A 390 -11.40 13.16 -9.86
CA SER A 390 -10.47 12.03 -9.91
C SER A 390 -9.22 12.35 -10.72
N VAL A 391 -8.07 11.91 -10.21
CA VAL A 391 -6.78 11.94 -10.88
C VAL A 391 -6.33 10.51 -11.12
N TYR A 392 -6.05 10.16 -12.37
CA TYR A 392 -5.56 8.83 -12.77
C TYR A 392 -4.18 8.94 -13.41
N LEU A 393 -3.26 8.11 -12.96
CA LEU A 393 -1.93 7.96 -13.54
C LEU A 393 -1.97 6.87 -14.61
N ILE A 394 -1.65 7.27 -15.83
CA ILE A 394 -1.69 6.37 -16.99
C ILE A 394 -0.29 5.87 -17.36
N TYR A 395 0.75 6.61 -16.96
CA TYR A 395 2.14 6.25 -17.18
C TYR A 395 2.82 5.92 -15.85
N PRO A 396 3.87 5.09 -15.85
CA PRO A 396 4.72 4.93 -14.68
C PRO A 396 5.34 6.27 -14.27
N VAL A 397 5.22 6.58 -12.98
CA VAL A 397 5.71 7.82 -12.38
C VAL A 397 6.73 7.49 -11.29
N ARG A 398 7.82 8.25 -11.24
CA ARG A 398 8.77 8.22 -10.12
C ARG A 398 8.73 9.55 -9.36
N GLY A 399 8.38 9.51 -8.09
CA GLY A 399 8.06 10.71 -7.30
C GLY A 399 6.73 11.33 -7.72
N LEU A 400 5.83 11.51 -6.75
CA LEU A 400 4.47 12.00 -7.00
C LEU A 400 4.08 13.03 -5.94
N GLU A 401 3.56 14.16 -6.38
CA GLU A 401 2.89 15.14 -5.54
C GLU A 401 1.53 15.53 -6.15
N ILE A 402 0.43 15.33 -5.41
CA ILE A 402 -0.90 15.77 -5.82
C ILE A 402 -1.42 16.76 -4.79
N ASN A 403 -1.69 17.99 -5.24
CA ASN A 403 -2.27 19.04 -4.41
C ASN A 403 -3.69 19.35 -4.89
N PHE A 404 -4.66 19.27 -3.99
CA PHE A 404 -6.05 19.64 -4.24
C PHE A 404 -6.43 20.80 -3.33
N ASN A 405 -6.56 21.99 -3.91
CA ASN A 405 -6.93 23.23 -3.23
C ASN A 405 -8.37 23.60 -3.59
N TYR A 406 -9.22 23.73 -2.57
CA TYR A 406 -10.63 24.09 -2.72
C TYR A 406 -11.03 25.33 -1.91
N GLY A 407 -10.04 26.13 -1.45
CA GLY A 407 -10.28 27.33 -0.65
C GLY A 407 -11.00 28.48 -1.38
N GLY A 408 -11.13 28.38 -2.70
CA GLY A 408 -11.96 29.30 -3.50
C GLY A 408 -13.43 28.89 -3.57
N THR A 409 -13.88 27.92 -2.78
CA THR A 409 -15.24 27.36 -2.80
C THR A 409 -15.81 27.23 -1.40
N ASP A 410 -17.13 27.02 -1.31
CA ASP A 410 -17.83 26.72 -0.05
C ASP A 410 -17.88 25.21 0.27
N LEU A 411 -17.00 24.41 -0.34
CA LEU A 411 -16.98 22.96 -0.13
C LEU A 411 -16.59 22.60 1.31
N SER A 412 -17.31 21.64 1.87
CA SER A 412 -17.05 21.10 3.21
C SER A 412 -16.76 19.59 3.12
N ASN A 413 -16.17 19.03 4.18
CA ASN A 413 -15.99 17.58 4.31
C ASN A 413 -15.25 16.87 3.15
N VAL A 414 -14.33 17.54 2.47
CA VAL A 414 -13.54 16.94 1.38
C VAL A 414 -12.68 15.79 1.90
N ARG A 415 -12.75 14.64 1.25
CA ARG A 415 -11.98 13.42 1.55
C ARG A 415 -11.32 12.88 0.30
N GLU A 416 -10.14 12.32 0.47
CA GLU A 416 -9.43 11.60 -0.59
C GLU A 416 -9.58 10.07 -0.44
N VAL A 417 -9.74 9.39 -1.58
CA VAL A 417 -9.69 7.93 -1.70
C VAL A 417 -8.53 7.62 -2.65
N ALA A 418 -7.38 7.31 -2.08
CA ALA A 418 -6.15 7.02 -2.80
C ALA A 418 -6.00 5.52 -3.09
N PHE A 419 -5.56 5.18 -4.30
CA PHE A 419 -5.26 3.82 -4.73
C PHE A 419 -3.95 3.85 -5.53
N PHE A 420 -2.83 3.51 -4.89
CA PHE A 420 -1.52 3.50 -5.54
C PHE A 420 -0.96 2.08 -5.61
N ALA A 421 -0.43 1.70 -6.77
CA ALA A 421 0.30 0.47 -6.99
C ALA A 421 1.81 0.78 -7.01
N GLY A 422 2.57 0.12 -6.16
CA GLY A 422 4.01 0.33 -6.00
C GLY A 422 4.57 -0.45 -4.81
N LYS A 423 5.90 -0.36 -4.58
CA LYS A 423 6.55 -1.03 -3.44
C LYS A 423 6.02 -0.51 -2.10
N HIS A 424 5.73 0.79 -2.03
CA HIS A 424 5.13 1.45 -0.88
C HIS A 424 3.88 2.23 -1.32
N PRO A 425 2.70 1.58 -1.33
CA PRO A 425 1.48 2.13 -1.92
C PRO A 425 0.79 3.21 -1.07
N SER A 426 1.32 3.54 0.11
CA SER A 426 0.71 4.49 1.03
C SER A 426 1.36 5.86 0.90
N PRO A 427 0.69 6.87 0.31
CA PRO A 427 1.23 8.22 0.22
C PRO A 427 1.26 8.89 1.59
N VAL A 428 2.19 9.83 1.77
CA VAL A 428 2.15 10.77 2.89
C VAL A 428 1.04 11.78 2.61
N LEU A 429 0.09 11.87 3.53
CA LEU A 429 -1.09 12.70 3.45
C LEU A 429 -0.98 13.88 4.43
N ILE A 430 -1.16 15.09 3.91
CA ILE A 430 -1.25 16.32 4.71
C ILE A 430 -2.59 16.98 4.41
N ARG A 431 -3.38 17.23 5.45
CA ARG A 431 -4.67 17.91 5.36
C ARG A 431 -4.60 19.26 6.06
N GLU A 432 -4.90 20.31 5.32
CA GLU A 432 -5.12 21.66 5.80
C GLU A 432 -6.61 22.01 5.66
N LYS A 433 -7.05 23.18 6.14
CA LYS A 433 -8.47 23.55 6.19
C LYS A 433 -9.16 23.45 4.82
N ASP A 434 -8.46 23.87 3.77
CA ASP A 434 -8.97 24.05 2.42
C ASP A 434 -8.05 23.43 1.34
N LYS A 435 -7.16 22.52 1.77
CA LYS A 435 -6.16 21.89 0.92
C LYS A 435 -5.83 20.48 1.38
N ILE A 436 -5.73 19.56 0.42
CA ILE A 436 -5.22 18.20 0.62
C ILE A 436 -3.96 18.02 -0.23
N LYS A 437 -2.89 17.54 0.40
CA LYS A 437 -1.63 17.21 -0.27
C LYS A 437 -1.31 15.73 -0.08
N LEU A 438 -1.06 15.04 -1.19
CA LEU A 438 -0.56 13.67 -1.22
C LEU A 438 0.86 13.68 -1.80
N SER A 439 1.77 12.93 -1.19
CA SER A 439 3.14 12.80 -1.69
C SER A 439 3.68 11.36 -1.58
N ILE A 440 4.41 10.94 -2.60
CA ILE A 440 5.21 9.71 -2.63
C ILE A 440 6.65 10.12 -2.98
N SER A 441 7.61 9.51 -2.27
CA SER A 441 9.05 9.83 -2.39
C SER A 441 9.55 9.79 -3.83
N ASP A 442 10.50 10.68 -4.16
CA ASP A 442 11.17 10.74 -5.46
C ASP A 442 11.99 9.48 -5.81
N ASP A 443 12.22 8.59 -4.84
CA ASP A 443 12.87 7.29 -5.05
C ASP A 443 11.90 6.14 -5.31
N GLU A 444 10.61 6.38 -5.23
CA GLU A 444 9.58 5.34 -5.33
C GLU A 444 8.85 5.40 -6.68
N TRP A 445 8.58 4.21 -7.22
CA TRP A 445 7.82 4.04 -8.45
C TRP A 445 6.33 3.81 -8.15
N VAL A 446 5.51 4.51 -8.91
CA VAL A 446 4.06 4.41 -8.94
C VAL A 446 3.64 3.92 -10.31
N PHE A 447 2.97 2.78 -10.36
CA PHE A 447 2.56 2.14 -11.61
C PHE A 447 1.27 2.73 -12.18
N PRO A 448 1.01 2.55 -13.50
CA PRO A 448 -0.27 2.91 -14.12
C PRO A 448 -1.48 2.34 -13.37
N THR A 449 -2.66 2.89 -13.63
CA THR A 449 -3.94 2.59 -12.95
C THR A 449 -3.98 3.00 -11.47
N SER A 450 -2.93 3.68 -11.00
CA SER A 450 -2.92 4.37 -9.72
C SER A 450 -3.62 5.71 -9.80
N GLY A 451 -4.04 6.26 -8.67
CA GLY A 451 -4.70 7.55 -8.64
C GLY A 451 -5.29 7.92 -7.28
N VAL A 452 -6.05 9.00 -7.29
CA VAL A 452 -6.80 9.49 -6.13
C VAL A 452 -8.11 10.12 -6.60
N THR A 453 -9.18 9.82 -5.89
CA THR A 453 -10.47 10.50 -6.06
C THR A 453 -10.74 11.36 -4.84
N PHE A 454 -10.93 12.66 -5.05
CA PHE A 454 -11.41 13.59 -4.04
C PHE A 454 -12.94 13.59 -4.09
N ILE A 455 -13.59 13.42 -2.94
CA ILE A 455 -15.05 13.37 -2.81
C ILE A 455 -15.45 14.39 -1.74
N TRP A 456 -16.54 15.12 -1.94
CA TRP A 456 -16.99 16.14 -1.02
C TRP A 456 -18.50 16.20 -0.85
N ASP A 457 -18.91 16.81 0.24
CA ASP A 457 -20.31 17.02 0.60
C ASP A 457 -20.53 18.53 0.80
N TYR A 458 -21.79 18.98 0.82
CA TYR A 458 -22.13 20.37 1.15
C TYR A 458 -22.50 20.48 2.62
#